data_AF-A0A0Q8PVV8-F1
#
_entry.id   AF-A0A0Q8PVV8-F1
#
_cell.length_a   1.000
_cell.length_b   1.000
_cell.length_c   1.000
_cell.angle_alpha   90.00
_cell.angle_beta   90.00
_cell.angle_gamma   90.00
#
_symmetry.space_group_name_H-M   'P 1'
#
loop_
_entity.id
_entity.type
_entity.pdbx_description
1 polymer ?
#
loop_
_entity_poly.entity_id
_entity_poly.type
_entity_poly.pdbx_seq_one_letter_code
_entity_poly.pdbx_strand_id
1 'polypeptide(L)'
;MPTSPAEIQFVFDQPVVPASSTITVTGPDANEVPLGEVASGHGGQTVTAPVGETLKTGEYVVEWFVTAADGDTMTGEFHFAVGSTAGLSLTPASSETGAAPTLVALRWLLFAGLALLLGGAVGARLARRTAAPGTGQDDQPQAWLTGGALVALIAAVGLVLNQIGGGSIVRGLSGESWSPLLDSPPGRIAGLEVGLLVLVLLALRLPTRWATQVVLLLACGVTAAEGFRAHPQADLAGWGAILVAVHLLAAAVWIGALVHVVRAAMWRRRRGLDARPLVAAYARMAIWLVVIVVTAGSLAGLRLVAPSEVLEVFRSTTYDRWMIFKLTLVLMALGLAMVARRRLRHRPQPSAAARLEVSVLLVVLLASAGLTASAPPNLGEGALPFPPPAVGQVVAVGGRAGWVGIGATASQGQLVVRLTTPRMDSTTEAQSETSYRLSANLTLPGAGRSAVLRFRRCGVGCFVAPVEWAPGTNTLTLDTGSERFAGGKVALTLPWPADSHPRLLRSARNAMLAVPRVDVHERVTSNTNAGLGDPAEFNMTGPDYVTVGPYGSGVAPIVIVIDRTAGETTLALAYPAEGTYVRLTLDDHDRIVREVLAAPHHLVTRTLIYPEAAEPHEH
;
A
#
# COMPACT_ATOMS: atom_id res chain seq x y z
N MET A 1 -9.08 -1.12 22.29
CA MET A 1 -8.01 -0.30 22.88
C MET A 1 -8.42 0.10 24.29
N PRO A 2 -7.47 0.16 25.26
CA PRO A 2 -7.80 0.41 26.67
C PRO A 2 -8.20 1.87 26.96
N THR A 3 -7.72 2.82 26.17
CA THR A 3 -7.97 4.27 26.32
C THR A 3 -8.28 4.92 24.98
N SER A 4 -8.89 6.10 25.02
CA SER A 4 -9.12 6.93 23.82
C SER A 4 -7.80 7.21 23.09
N PRO A 5 -7.72 7.03 21.77
CA PRO A 5 -6.58 7.49 20.98
C PRO A 5 -6.53 9.02 20.93
N ALA A 6 -5.33 9.57 20.78
CA ALA A 6 -5.13 11.01 20.58
C ALA A 6 -5.25 11.42 19.10
N GLU A 7 -4.97 10.50 18.19
CA GLU A 7 -5.05 10.71 16.74
C GLU A 7 -5.38 9.40 16.03
N ILE A 8 -5.88 9.53 14.81
CA ILE A 8 -6.02 8.44 13.85
C ILE A 8 -4.98 8.65 12.77
N GLN A 9 -4.16 7.64 12.54
CA GLN A 9 -3.09 7.69 11.57
C GLN A 9 -3.22 6.57 10.55
N PHE A 10 -3.11 6.95 9.28
CA PHE A 10 -3.03 6.04 8.14
C PHE A 10 -1.63 6.06 7.55
N VAL A 11 -1.17 4.88 7.17
CA VAL A 11 0.12 4.66 6.53
C VAL A 11 -0.11 4.01 5.19
N PHE A 12 0.29 4.69 4.13
CA PHE A 12 0.15 4.22 2.76
C PHE A 12 1.52 3.80 2.23
N ASP A 13 1.53 2.81 1.36
CA ASP A 13 2.71 2.37 0.61
C ASP A 13 3.12 3.40 -0.46
N GLN A 14 2.18 4.23 -0.90
CA GLN A 14 2.42 5.34 -1.82
C GLN A 14 2.03 6.69 -1.22
N PRO A 15 2.67 7.79 -1.64
CA PRO A 15 2.25 9.13 -1.24
C PRO A 15 0.78 9.40 -1.61
N VAL A 16 0.03 10.02 -0.71
CA VAL A 16 -1.35 10.47 -0.93
C VAL A 16 -1.46 11.99 -0.88
N VAL A 17 -2.48 12.52 -1.53
CA VAL A 17 -2.81 13.94 -1.62
C VAL A 17 -3.75 14.30 -0.46
N PRO A 18 -3.28 15.04 0.55
CA PRO A 18 -4.05 15.27 1.79
C PRO A 18 -5.27 16.17 1.55
N ALA A 19 -5.13 17.17 0.68
CA ALA A 19 -6.20 18.13 0.37
C ALA A 19 -7.44 17.46 -0.25
N SER A 20 -7.31 16.26 -0.81
CA SER A 20 -8.41 15.45 -1.36
C SER A 20 -8.73 14.22 -0.51
N SER A 21 -8.19 14.14 0.71
CA SER A 21 -8.39 13.01 1.62
C SER A 21 -9.40 13.38 2.71
N THR A 22 -10.28 12.45 3.05
CA THR A 22 -11.29 12.60 4.11
C THR A 22 -11.22 11.41 5.05
N ILE A 23 -11.31 11.69 6.34
CA ILE A 23 -11.40 10.71 7.42
C ILE A 23 -12.64 11.06 8.22
N THR A 24 -13.56 10.11 8.34
CA THR A 24 -14.79 10.26 9.11
C THR A 24 -14.80 9.17 10.17
N VAL A 25 -15.15 9.55 11.40
CA VAL A 25 -15.21 8.63 12.53
C VAL A 25 -16.61 8.68 13.11
N THR A 26 -17.29 7.55 13.14
CA THR A 26 -18.63 7.43 13.70
C THR A 26 -18.57 6.67 15.02
N GLY A 27 -19.09 7.29 16.08
CA GLY A 27 -19.13 6.69 17.40
C GLY A 27 -20.32 5.74 17.62
N PRO A 28 -20.40 5.12 18.82
CA PRO A 28 -21.46 4.17 19.18
C PRO A 28 -22.87 4.76 19.08
N ASP A 29 -22.98 6.08 19.29
CA ASP A 29 -24.23 6.83 19.24
C ASP A 29 -24.65 7.19 17.80
N ALA A 30 -23.97 6.65 16.78
CA ALA A 30 -24.10 6.98 15.35
C ALA A 30 -23.81 8.45 14.99
N ASN A 31 -23.15 9.19 15.88
CA ASN A 31 -22.72 10.57 15.65
C ASN A 31 -21.27 10.63 15.16
N GLU A 32 -20.98 11.59 14.29
CA GLU A 32 -19.61 11.86 13.82
C GLU A 32 -18.78 12.50 14.94
N VAL A 33 -17.58 11.96 15.16
CA VAL A 33 -16.61 12.47 16.11
C VAL A 33 -15.85 13.62 15.45
N PRO A 34 -15.74 14.79 16.11
CA PRO A 34 -14.97 15.90 15.59
C PRO A 34 -13.47 15.55 15.51
N LEU A 35 -12.89 15.72 14.33
CA LEU A 35 -11.46 15.57 14.08
C LEU A 35 -10.80 16.94 13.86
N GLY A 36 -9.51 17.02 14.19
CA GLY A 36 -8.66 18.14 13.84
C GLY A 36 -8.31 18.16 12.36
N GLU A 37 -7.58 19.19 11.93
CA GLU A 37 -7.11 19.32 10.55
C GLU A 37 -6.26 18.12 10.15
N VAL A 38 -6.55 17.56 8.97
CA VAL A 38 -5.82 16.42 8.42
C VAL A 38 -4.42 16.87 8.00
N ALA A 39 -3.41 16.34 8.68
CA ALA A 39 -2.00 16.60 8.38
C ALA A 39 -1.39 15.46 7.56
N SER A 40 -0.36 15.79 6.78
CA SER A 40 0.44 14.78 6.09
C SER A 40 1.90 14.82 6.52
N GLY A 41 2.52 13.65 6.54
CA GLY A 41 3.93 13.48 6.90
C GLY A 41 4.66 12.57 5.92
N HIS A 42 5.98 12.47 6.07
CA HIS A 42 6.84 11.53 5.34
C HIS A 42 6.64 11.54 3.81
N GLY A 43 6.71 12.74 3.21
CA GLY A 43 6.55 12.88 1.76
C GLY A 43 5.15 12.52 1.23
N GLY A 44 4.13 12.52 2.10
CA GLY A 44 2.74 12.25 1.76
C GLY A 44 2.27 10.83 2.05
N GLN A 45 3.11 9.93 2.54
CA GLN A 45 2.73 8.54 2.84
C GLN A 45 2.00 8.36 4.19
N THR A 46 1.97 9.39 5.02
CA THR A 46 1.26 9.38 6.31
C THR A 46 0.17 10.42 6.29
N VAL A 47 -1.04 10.03 6.71
CA VAL A 47 -2.15 10.95 6.94
C VAL A 47 -2.57 10.81 8.39
N THR A 48 -2.58 11.92 9.12
CA THR A 48 -2.95 11.96 10.54
C THR A 48 -4.12 12.91 10.75
N ALA A 49 -5.11 12.47 11.50
CA ALA A 49 -6.23 13.28 11.98
C ALA A 49 -6.28 13.26 13.52
N PRO A 50 -6.01 14.38 14.21
CA PRO A 50 -6.15 14.46 15.66
C PRO A 50 -7.61 14.20 16.08
N VAL A 51 -7.82 13.44 17.16
CA VAL A 51 -9.16 13.27 17.71
C VAL A 51 -9.49 14.46 18.60
N GLY A 52 -10.54 15.22 18.26
CA GLY A 52 -10.86 16.49 18.90
C GLY A 52 -11.43 16.37 20.32
N GLU A 53 -11.84 15.16 20.72
CA GLU A 53 -12.45 14.89 22.03
C GLU A 53 -12.03 13.53 22.60
N THR A 54 -12.24 13.35 23.90
CA THR A 54 -12.00 12.05 24.54
C THR A 54 -13.13 11.08 24.19
N LEU A 55 -12.79 9.99 23.51
CA LEU A 55 -13.74 8.96 23.11
C LEU A 55 -14.28 8.20 24.32
N LYS A 56 -15.60 8.00 24.35
CA LYS A 56 -16.30 7.17 25.33
C LYS A 56 -16.03 5.68 25.07
N THR A 57 -16.38 4.85 26.04
CA THR A 57 -16.34 3.39 25.85
C THR A 57 -17.37 2.95 24.81
N GLY A 58 -16.94 2.15 23.83
CA GLY A 58 -17.80 1.64 22.76
C GLY A 58 -17.06 1.38 21.45
N GLU A 59 -17.80 0.95 20.43
CA GLU A 59 -17.32 0.65 19.08
C GLU A 59 -17.38 1.90 18.18
N TYR A 60 -16.37 2.06 17.34
CA TYR A 60 -16.16 3.18 16.45
C TYR A 60 -15.86 2.66 15.06
N VAL A 61 -16.48 3.29 14.06
CA VAL A 61 -16.24 3.03 12.64
C VAL A 61 -15.40 4.16 12.08
N VAL A 62 -14.32 3.83 11.38
CA VAL A 62 -13.50 4.79 10.67
C VAL A 62 -13.63 4.55 9.19
N GLU A 63 -14.23 5.51 8.49
CA GLU A 63 -14.31 5.54 7.04
C GLU A 63 -13.26 6.52 6.51
N TRP A 64 -12.53 6.12 5.48
CA TRP A 64 -11.53 6.97 4.85
C TRP A 64 -11.64 6.97 3.34
N PHE A 65 -11.30 8.10 2.75
CA PHE A 65 -11.10 8.30 1.32
C PHE A 65 -9.77 9.00 1.14
N VAL A 66 -8.90 8.48 0.28
CA VAL A 66 -7.65 9.15 -0.10
C VAL A 66 -7.47 9.12 -1.60
N THR A 67 -6.74 10.10 -2.13
CA THR A 67 -6.23 10.04 -3.50
C THR A 67 -4.72 9.83 -3.44
N ALA A 68 -4.21 8.76 -4.02
CA ALA A 68 -2.78 8.57 -4.19
C ALA A 68 -2.19 9.62 -5.15
N ALA A 69 -0.88 9.86 -5.07
CA ALA A 69 -0.17 10.80 -5.93
C ALA A 69 -0.22 10.39 -7.41
N ASP A 70 -0.50 9.12 -7.66
CA ASP A 70 -0.73 8.56 -8.98
C ASP A 70 -2.14 8.88 -9.52
N GLY A 71 -3.05 9.41 -8.70
CA GLY A 71 -4.40 9.80 -9.08
C GLY A 71 -5.48 8.76 -8.79
N ASP A 72 -5.10 7.57 -8.33
CA ASP A 72 -6.05 6.56 -7.91
C ASP A 72 -6.70 6.95 -6.58
N THR A 73 -8.01 6.82 -6.52
CA THR A 73 -8.80 7.09 -5.32
C THR A 73 -9.11 5.79 -4.63
N MET A 74 -8.84 5.73 -3.33
CA MET A 74 -9.08 4.55 -2.51
C MET A 74 -10.00 4.93 -1.36
N THR A 75 -10.86 3.98 -1.00
CA THR A 75 -11.72 4.06 0.17
C THR A 75 -11.54 2.82 1.01
N GLY A 76 -11.71 2.96 2.31
CA GLY A 76 -11.78 1.81 3.18
C GLY A 76 -12.47 2.14 4.49
N GLU A 77 -12.70 1.07 5.25
CA GLU A 77 -13.37 1.13 6.52
C GLU A 77 -12.64 0.19 7.50
N PHE A 78 -12.50 0.62 8.74
CA PHE A 78 -12.14 -0.28 9.83
C PHE A 78 -12.88 0.07 11.11
N HIS A 79 -13.01 -0.94 11.98
CA HIS A 79 -13.69 -0.83 13.26
C HIS A 79 -12.66 -0.91 14.38
N PHE A 80 -12.83 -0.10 15.41
CA PHE A 80 -12.08 -0.22 16.66
C PHE A 80 -12.99 0.03 17.84
N ALA A 81 -12.58 -0.36 19.04
CA ALA A 81 -13.31 0.00 20.25
C ALA A 81 -12.42 0.60 21.32
N VAL A 82 -13.01 1.46 22.13
CA VAL A 82 -12.39 2.08 23.30
C VAL A 82 -13.00 1.45 24.56
N GLY A 83 -12.17 1.10 25.55
CA GLY A 83 -12.60 0.62 26.86
C GLY A 83 -12.96 -0.88 26.94
N SER A 84 -12.83 -1.67 25.86
CA SER A 84 -13.01 -3.12 25.93
C SER A 84 -11.70 -3.84 26.32
N THR A 85 -11.75 -4.67 27.36
CA THR A 85 -10.73 -5.67 27.71
C THR A 85 -11.00 -7.04 27.08
N ALA A 86 -12.24 -7.26 26.65
CA ALA A 86 -12.63 -8.41 25.84
C ALA A 86 -12.27 -8.10 24.38
N GLY A 87 -11.44 -8.97 23.79
CA GLY A 87 -11.14 -8.93 22.36
C GLY A 87 -12.45 -8.95 21.57
N LEU A 88 -12.79 -7.82 20.96
CA LEU A 88 -13.68 -7.84 19.82
C LEU A 88 -13.04 -8.78 18.81
N SER A 89 -13.83 -9.72 18.31
CA SER A 89 -13.48 -10.47 17.12
C SER A 89 -12.97 -9.45 16.12
N LEU A 90 -11.67 -9.49 15.85
CA LEU A 90 -11.11 -8.86 14.67
C LEU A 90 -11.72 -9.63 13.52
N THR A 91 -12.95 -9.30 13.12
CA THR A 91 -13.28 -9.38 11.71
C THR A 91 -12.13 -8.64 11.08
N PRO A 92 -11.25 -9.34 10.31
CA PRO A 92 -10.12 -8.67 9.69
C PRO A 92 -10.71 -7.45 9.03
N ALA A 93 -10.19 -6.26 9.36
CA ALA A 93 -10.60 -5.03 8.70
C ALA A 93 -10.63 -5.39 7.23
N SER A 94 -11.84 -5.46 6.65
CA SER A 94 -11.95 -5.71 5.24
C SER A 94 -11.48 -4.40 4.63
N SER A 95 -10.17 -4.26 4.51
CA SER A 95 -9.51 -3.43 3.52
C SER A 95 -9.79 -4.04 2.14
N GLU A 96 -11.02 -4.50 1.89
CA GLU A 96 -11.53 -4.58 0.54
C GLU A 96 -11.70 -3.12 0.13
N THR A 97 -10.65 -2.58 -0.48
CA THR A 97 -10.67 -1.36 -1.26
C THR A 97 -11.63 -1.59 -2.42
N GLY A 98 -12.93 -1.56 -2.12
CA GLY A 98 -14.00 -1.82 -3.06
C GLY A 98 -14.10 -0.65 -4.02
N ALA A 99 -14.18 -0.94 -5.32
CA ALA A 99 -14.43 0.06 -6.32
C ALA A 99 -15.79 0.74 -6.05
N ALA A 100 -15.79 2.00 -5.60
CA ALA A 100 -17.01 2.74 -5.32
C ALA A 100 -17.93 2.73 -6.57
N PRO A 101 -19.22 2.34 -6.46
CA PRO A 101 -20.11 2.20 -7.62
C PRO A 101 -20.20 3.47 -8.48
N THR A 102 -20.17 4.64 -7.84
CA THR A 102 -20.16 5.95 -8.49
C THR A 102 -18.92 6.11 -9.38
N LEU A 103 -17.74 5.75 -8.87
CA LEU A 103 -16.48 5.84 -9.61
C LEU A 103 -16.48 4.90 -10.82
N VAL A 104 -16.96 3.66 -10.64
CA VAL A 104 -17.11 2.68 -11.72
C VAL A 104 -18.05 3.20 -12.80
N ALA A 105 -19.20 3.76 -12.41
CA ALA A 105 -20.18 4.30 -13.34
C ALA A 105 -19.62 5.49 -14.14
N LEU A 106 -18.94 6.42 -13.47
CA LEU A 106 -18.31 7.57 -14.12
C LEU A 106 -17.21 7.15 -15.10
N ARG A 107 -16.31 6.24 -14.71
CA ARG A 107 -15.27 5.71 -15.61
C ARG A 107 -15.87 4.95 -16.80
N TRP A 108 -16.92 4.16 -16.58
CA TRP A 108 -17.62 3.48 -17.66
C TRP A 108 -18.22 4.48 -18.67
N LEU A 109 -18.87 5.54 -18.19
CA LEU A 109 -19.40 6.62 -19.03
C LEU A 109 -18.28 7.35 -19.79
N LEU A 110 -17.15 7.64 -19.13
CA LEU A 110 -15.99 8.26 -19.77
C LEU A 110 -15.48 7.38 -20.94
N PHE A 111 -15.23 6.10 -20.70
CA PHE A 111 -14.74 5.17 -21.72
C PHE A 111 -15.75 4.97 -22.85
N ALA A 112 -17.04 4.87 -22.53
CA ALA A 112 -18.11 4.78 -23.52
C ALA A 112 -18.21 6.05 -24.38
N GLY A 113 -18.13 7.23 -23.76
CA GLY A 113 -18.13 8.52 -24.46
C GLY A 113 -16.93 8.68 -25.40
N LEU A 114 -15.72 8.33 -24.92
CA LEU A 114 -14.50 8.33 -25.73
C LEU A 114 -14.58 7.33 -26.90
N ALA A 115 -15.14 6.13 -26.68
CA ALA A 115 -15.37 5.17 -27.75
C ALA A 115 -16.33 5.73 -28.81
N LEU A 116 -17.47 6.29 -28.41
CA LEU A 116 -18.44 6.89 -29.33
C LEU A 116 -17.83 8.07 -30.11
N LEU A 117 -16.96 8.86 -29.48
CA LEU A 117 -16.26 9.98 -30.11
C LEU A 117 -15.18 9.52 -31.10
N LEU A 118 -14.15 8.82 -30.63
CA LEU A 118 -12.98 8.40 -31.41
C LEU A 118 -13.37 7.32 -32.43
N GLY A 119 -13.96 6.22 -31.95
CA GLY A 119 -14.38 5.12 -32.78
C GLY A 119 -15.53 5.50 -33.71
N GLY A 120 -16.46 6.35 -33.28
CA GLY A 120 -17.51 6.89 -34.15
C GLY A 120 -16.95 7.73 -35.30
N ALA A 121 -15.94 8.56 -35.06
CA ALA A 121 -15.30 9.36 -36.09
C ALA A 121 -14.54 8.51 -37.11
N VAL A 122 -13.80 7.50 -36.64
CA VAL A 122 -13.11 6.52 -37.50
C VAL A 122 -14.11 5.68 -38.29
N GLY A 123 -15.16 5.19 -37.64
CA GLY A 123 -16.25 4.43 -38.26
C GLY A 123 -16.98 5.21 -39.34
N ALA A 124 -17.27 6.49 -39.11
CA ALA A 124 -17.90 7.37 -40.11
C ALA A 124 -17.00 7.61 -41.32
N ARG A 125 -15.68 7.81 -41.10
CA ARG A 125 -14.72 7.91 -42.21
C ARG A 125 -14.68 6.63 -43.04
N LEU A 126 -14.73 5.47 -42.39
CA LEU A 126 -14.77 4.18 -43.06
C LEU A 126 -16.07 3.96 -43.84
N ALA A 127 -17.21 4.32 -43.27
CA ALA A 127 -18.52 4.28 -43.92
C ALA A 127 -18.53 5.17 -45.17
N ARG A 128 -17.99 6.39 -45.10
CA ARG A 128 -17.85 7.29 -46.24
C ARG A 128 -16.93 6.73 -47.34
N ARG A 129 -15.76 6.18 -46.97
CA ARG A 129 -14.80 5.60 -47.93
C ARG A 129 -15.32 4.38 -48.68
N THR A 130 -16.30 3.68 -48.12
CA THR A 130 -16.88 2.43 -48.66
C THR A 130 -18.31 2.63 -49.17
N ALA A 131 -18.76 3.87 -49.30
CA ALA A 131 -20.05 4.22 -49.88
C ALA A 131 -19.97 4.10 -51.41
N ALA A 132 -21.03 3.61 -52.05
CA ALA A 132 -21.11 3.54 -53.51
C ALA A 132 -21.35 4.94 -54.10
N PRO A 133 -20.86 5.24 -55.31
CA PRO A 133 -21.19 6.48 -56.00
C PRO A 133 -22.71 6.65 -56.11
N GLY A 134 -23.23 7.83 -55.72
CA GLY A 134 -24.66 8.13 -55.76
C GLY A 134 -25.46 7.78 -54.50
N THR A 135 -24.88 7.16 -53.47
CA THR A 135 -25.55 7.09 -52.16
C THR A 135 -25.50 8.47 -51.50
N GLY A 136 -26.67 9.11 -51.32
CA GLY A 136 -26.78 10.41 -50.66
C GLY A 136 -26.03 10.44 -49.32
N GLN A 137 -25.04 11.32 -49.21
CA GLN A 137 -24.11 11.35 -48.08
C GLN A 137 -24.82 11.81 -46.79
N ASP A 138 -25.84 12.64 -46.91
CA ASP A 138 -26.67 13.16 -45.81
C ASP A 138 -27.62 12.12 -45.20
N ASP A 139 -27.84 11.03 -45.92
CA ASP A 139 -28.86 10.03 -45.59
C ASP A 139 -28.33 8.88 -44.71
N GLN A 140 -27.00 8.76 -44.59
CA GLN A 140 -26.35 7.75 -43.75
C GLN A 140 -26.48 8.07 -42.25
N PRO A 141 -26.50 7.06 -41.36
CA PRO A 141 -26.57 7.29 -39.93
C PRO A 141 -25.39 8.15 -39.45
N GLN A 142 -25.69 9.29 -38.83
CA GLN A 142 -24.65 10.15 -38.28
C GLN A 142 -23.92 9.46 -37.12
N ALA A 143 -22.62 9.72 -37.02
CA ALA A 143 -21.83 9.33 -35.86
C ALA A 143 -22.27 10.15 -34.65
N TRP A 144 -22.37 9.49 -33.50
CA TRP A 144 -22.74 10.13 -32.23
C TRP A 144 -21.55 10.86 -31.61
N LEU A 145 -20.90 11.75 -32.37
CA LEU A 145 -19.70 12.47 -31.92
C LEU A 145 -20.04 13.44 -30.80
N THR A 146 -21.07 14.27 -31.00
CA THR A 146 -21.53 15.25 -30.01
C THR A 146 -22.06 14.55 -28.76
N GLY A 147 -22.84 13.48 -28.93
CA GLY A 147 -23.34 12.68 -27.81
C GLY A 147 -22.20 12.01 -27.04
N GLY A 148 -21.23 11.40 -27.74
CA GLY A 148 -20.06 10.80 -27.11
C GLY A 148 -19.20 11.80 -26.35
N ALA A 149 -18.94 12.97 -26.95
CA ALA A 149 -18.19 14.05 -26.30
C ALA A 149 -18.92 14.62 -25.07
N LEU A 150 -20.25 14.78 -25.13
CA LEU A 150 -21.04 15.22 -23.97
C LEU A 150 -21.02 14.19 -22.83
N VAL A 151 -21.20 12.90 -23.15
CA VAL A 151 -21.12 11.83 -22.14
C VAL A 151 -19.73 11.79 -21.49
N ALA A 152 -18.67 11.88 -22.30
CA ALA A 152 -17.30 11.93 -21.79
C ALA A 152 -17.05 13.18 -20.92
N LEU A 153 -17.58 14.35 -21.31
CA LEU A 153 -17.45 15.57 -20.53
C LEU A 153 -18.18 15.49 -19.19
N ILE A 154 -19.44 15.03 -19.18
CA ILE A 154 -20.23 14.85 -17.96
C ILE A 154 -19.51 13.87 -17.02
N ALA A 155 -18.98 12.77 -17.56
CA ALA A 155 -18.21 11.81 -16.78
C ALA A 155 -16.92 12.40 -16.21
N ALA A 156 -16.13 13.13 -17.02
CA ALA A 156 -14.89 13.77 -16.59
C ALA A 156 -15.13 14.82 -15.50
N VAL A 157 -16.16 15.65 -15.65
CA VAL A 157 -16.59 16.60 -14.61
C VAL A 157 -17.05 15.86 -13.36
N GLY A 158 -17.83 14.80 -13.50
CA GLY A 158 -18.25 13.96 -12.37
C GLY A 158 -17.07 13.33 -11.62
N LEU A 159 -16.02 12.89 -12.33
CA LEU A 159 -14.79 12.36 -11.73
C LEU A 159 -14.03 13.45 -10.96
N VAL A 160 -13.93 14.66 -11.51
CA VAL A 160 -13.36 15.81 -10.81
C VAL A 160 -14.14 16.13 -9.54
N LEU A 161 -15.47 16.21 -9.62
CA LEU A 161 -16.34 16.49 -8.47
C LEU A 161 -16.25 15.40 -7.40
N ASN A 162 -16.20 14.13 -7.81
CA ASN A 162 -16.01 13.01 -6.91
C ASN A 162 -14.66 13.09 -6.18
N GLN A 163 -13.60 13.50 -6.87
CA GLN A 163 -12.26 13.61 -6.30
C GLN A 163 -12.14 14.78 -5.31
N ILE A 164 -12.59 15.98 -5.68
CA ILE A 164 -12.53 17.15 -4.77
C ILE A 164 -13.51 17.02 -3.61
N GLY A 165 -14.60 16.27 -3.78
CA GLY A 165 -15.61 16.01 -2.76
C GLY A 165 -15.32 14.82 -1.84
N GLY A 166 -14.09 14.28 -1.86
CA GLY A 166 -13.71 13.15 -0.99
C GLY A 166 -14.57 11.90 -1.20
N GLY A 167 -14.85 11.56 -2.45
CA GLY A 167 -15.71 10.43 -2.84
C GLY A 167 -17.20 10.75 -3.00
N SER A 168 -17.60 12.01 -2.79
CA SER A 168 -18.99 12.46 -2.96
C SER A 168 -19.10 13.61 -3.96
N ILE A 169 -19.84 13.38 -5.06
CA ILE A 169 -20.16 14.40 -6.06
C ILE A 169 -20.91 15.58 -5.43
N VAL A 170 -21.80 15.30 -4.47
CA VAL A 170 -22.61 16.33 -3.79
C VAL A 170 -21.70 17.27 -3.00
N ARG A 171 -20.77 16.71 -2.21
CA ARG A 171 -19.77 17.52 -1.48
C ARG A 171 -18.87 18.28 -2.44
N GLY A 172 -18.49 17.69 -3.57
CA GLY A 172 -17.69 18.37 -4.59
C GLY A 172 -18.42 19.53 -5.27
N LEU A 173 -19.74 19.46 -5.41
CA LEU A 173 -20.56 20.56 -5.93
C LEU A 173 -20.76 21.69 -4.91
N SER A 174 -20.88 21.36 -3.62
CA SER A 174 -21.09 22.33 -2.55
C SER A 174 -19.79 22.88 -1.95
N GLY A 175 -18.64 22.31 -2.29
CA GLY A 175 -17.35 22.65 -1.71
C GLY A 175 -16.87 24.05 -2.10
N GLU A 176 -16.28 24.76 -1.14
CA GLU A 176 -15.80 26.13 -1.34
C GLU A 176 -14.37 26.20 -1.92
N SER A 177 -13.60 25.09 -1.89
CA SER A 177 -12.19 25.06 -2.28
C SER A 177 -11.91 24.17 -3.50
N TRP A 178 -11.36 24.79 -4.55
CA TRP A 178 -10.84 24.10 -5.75
C TRP A 178 -9.34 23.78 -5.66
N SER A 179 -8.70 24.06 -4.52
CA SER A 179 -7.27 23.80 -4.28
C SER A 179 -6.84 22.36 -4.58
N PRO A 180 -7.63 21.29 -4.27
CA PRO A 180 -7.19 19.92 -4.56
C PRO A 180 -7.03 19.65 -6.06
N LEU A 181 -7.73 20.41 -6.92
CA LEU A 181 -7.62 20.31 -8.37
C LEU A 181 -6.32 20.95 -8.90
N LEU A 182 -5.89 22.06 -8.32
CA LEU A 182 -4.75 22.85 -8.82
C LEU A 182 -3.42 22.39 -8.22
N ASP A 183 -3.44 22.02 -6.94
CA ASP A 183 -2.24 21.72 -6.17
C ASP A 183 -1.73 20.30 -6.44
N SER A 184 -2.62 19.39 -6.83
CA SER A 184 -2.28 18.00 -7.10
C SER A 184 -1.98 17.72 -8.59
N PRO A 185 -0.94 16.93 -8.92
CA PRO A 185 -0.68 16.50 -10.30
C PRO A 185 -1.88 15.78 -10.95
N PRO A 186 -2.57 14.83 -10.28
CA PRO A 186 -3.76 14.19 -10.83
C PRO A 186 -4.90 15.18 -11.10
N GLY A 187 -5.10 16.16 -10.22
CA GLY A 187 -6.11 17.21 -10.40
C GLY A 187 -5.84 18.06 -11.64
N ARG A 188 -4.59 18.46 -11.88
CA ARG A 188 -4.23 19.23 -13.09
C ARG A 188 -4.48 18.45 -14.37
N ILE A 189 -4.20 17.15 -14.38
CA ILE A 189 -4.47 16.27 -15.52
C ILE A 189 -5.99 16.13 -15.73
N ALA A 190 -6.75 15.97 -14.66
CA ALA A 190 -8.22 15.94 -14.71
C ALA A 190 -8.81 17.24 -15.30
N GLY A 191 -8.30 18.40 -14.88
CA GLY A 191 -8.69 19.69 -15.44
C GLY A 191 -8.35 19.82 -16.92
N LEU A 192 -7.19 19.31 -17.35
CA LEU A 192 -6.79 19.27 -18.75
C LEU A 192 -7.75 18.40 -19.58
N GLU A 193 -8.17 17.23 -19.09
CA GLU A 193 -9.15 16.36 -19.76
C GLU A 193 -10.47 17.07 -20.02
N VAL A 194 -11.00 17.75 -19.00
CA VAL A 194 -12.23 18.55 -19.10
C VAL A 194 -12.06 19.65 -20.15
N GLY A 195 -10.94 20.40 -20.10
CA GLY A 195 -10.64 21.45 -21.08
C GLY A 195 -10.56 20.94 -22.51
N LEU A 196 -9.88 19.80 -22.73
CA LEU A 196 -9.77 19.17 -24.04
C LEU A 196 -11.14 18.70 -24.57
N LEU A 197 -12.02 18.17 -23.71
CA LEU A 197 -13.37 17.75 -24.09
C LEU A 197 -14.27 18.94 -24.45
N VAL A 198 -14.13 20.07 -23.75
CA VAL A 198 -14.79 21.33 -24.13
C VAL A 198 -14.30 21.81 -25.50
N LEU A 199 -12.98 21.80 -25.74
CA LEU A 199 -12.41 22.14 -27.05
C LEU A 199 -12.89 21.19 -28.16
N VAL A 200 -13.09 19.91 -27.88
CA VAL A 200 -13.70 18.95 -28.82
C VAL A 200 -15.12 19.39 -29.19
N LEU A 201 -15.96 19.73 -28.21
CA LEU A 201 -17.34 20.17 -28.45
C LEU A 201 -17.38 21.46 -29.27
N LEU A 202 -16.48 22.40 -29.01
CA LEU A 202 -16.32 23.63 -29.80
C LEU A 202 -15.85 23.31 -31.23
N ALA A 203 -14.84 22.44 -31.39
CA ALA A 203 -14.32 22.05 -32.69
C ALA A 203 -15.36 21.33 -33.56
N LEU A 204 -16.28 20.57 -32.94
CA LEU A 204 -17.41 19.94 -33.63
C LEU A 204 -18.43 20.94 -34.22
N ARG A 205 -18.43 22.20 -33.77
CA ARG A 205 -19.30 23.26 -34.30
C ARG A 205 -18.67 24.03 -35.47
N LEU A 206 -17.36 23.89 -35.70
CA LEU A 206 -16.66 24.65 -36.73
C LEU A 206 -16.90 24.03 -38.12
N PRO A 207 -17.29 24.82 -39.14
CA PRO A 207 -17.60 24.32 -40.48
C PRO A 207 -16.34 24.02 -41.34
N THR A 208 -15.21 23.67 -40.72
CA THR A 208 -13.91 23.56 -41.42
C THR A 208 -13.63 22.15 -41.92
N ARG A 209 -12.94 22.04 -43.08
CA ARG A 209 -12.43 20.75 -43.59
C ARG A 209 -11.41 20.06 -42.66
N TRP A 210 -10.82 20.80 -41.73
CA TRP A 210 -9.85 20.30 -40.74
C TRP A 210 -10.50 19.94 -39.41
N ALA A 211 -11.78 20.28 -39.19
CA ALA A 211 -12.48 20.11 -37.92
C ALA A 211 -12.41 18.65 -37.42
N THR A 212 -12.55 17.66 -38.31
CA THR A 212 -12.45 16.25 -37.92
C THR A 212 -11.03 15.83 -37.53
N GLN A 213 -9.98 16.45 -38.07
CA GLN A 213 -8.60 16.17 -37.66
C GLN A 213 -8.31 16.78 -36.29
N VAL A 214 -8.75 18.03 -36.07
CA VAL A 214 -8.65 18.72 -34.78
C VAL A 214 -9.38 17.94 -33.69
N VAL A 215 -10.63 17.51 -33.94
CA VAL A 215 -11.40 16.70 -32.98
C VAL A 215 -10.68 15.41 -32.61
N LEU A 216 -10.09 14.71 -33.58
CA LEU A 216 -9.33 13.50 -33.28
C LEU A 216 -8.05 13.78 -32.49
N LEU A 217 -7.32 14.84 -32.84
CA LEU A 217 -6.10 15.23 -32.11
C LEU A 217 -6.43 15.54 -30.65
N LEU A 218 -7.46 16.34 -30.40
CA LEU A 218 -7.90 16.68 -29.04
C LEU A 218 -8.40 15.44 -28.29
N ALA A 219 -9.18 14.56 -28.92
CA ALA A 219 -9.66 13.33 -28.31
C ALA A 219 -8.53 12.33 -28.00
N CYS A 220 -7.49 12.25 -28.85
CA CYS A 220 -6.27 11.52 -28.53
C CYS A 220 -5.55 12.12 -27.32
N GLY A 221 -5.53 13.45 -27.21
CA GLY A 221 -5.02 14.18 -26.04
C GLY A 221 -5.74 13.76 -24.75
N VAL A 222 -7.08 13.61 -24.79
CA VAL A 222 -7.85 13.13 -23.63
C VAL A 222 -7.45 11.70 -23.24
N THR A 223 -7.27 10.79 -24.21
CA THR A 223 -6.83 9.42 -23.90
C THR A 223 -5.40 9.36 -23.38
N ALA A 224 -4.53 10.28 -23.83
CA ALA A 224 -3.17 10.39 -23.32
C ALA A 224 -3.18 10.91 -21.88
N ALA A 225 -3.93 11.97 -21.61
CA ALA A 225 -4.12 12.51 -20.26
C ALA A 225 -4.62 11.45 -19.29
N GLU A 226 -5.65 10.67 -19.67
CA GLU A 226 -6.18 9.57 -18.84
C GLU A 226 -5.11 8.48 -18.61
N GLY A 227 -4.32 8.14 -19.63
CA GLY A 227 -3.21 7.19 -19.49
C GLY A 227 -2.11 7.67 -18.54
N PHE A 228 -1.81 8.97 -18.55
CA PHE A 228 -0.89 9.58 -17.58
C PHE A 228 -1.50 9.66 -16.18
N ARG A 229 -2.79 9.96 -16.06
CA ARG A 229 -3.51 10.03 -14.79
C ARG A 229 -3.71 8.66 -14.14
N ALA A 230 -3.74 7.58 -14.90
CA ALA A 230 -3.91 6.23 -14.36
C ALA A 230 -2.60 5.58 -13.91
N HIS A 231 -1.43 6.05 -14.38
CA HIS A 231 -0.12 5.46 -14.02
C HIS A 231 1.07 6.45 -13.98
N PRO A 232 1.05 7.53 -13.16
CA PRO A 232 2.21 8.43 -12.99
C PRO A 232 3.49 7.79 -12.42
N GLN A 233 3.40 6.68 -11.65
CA GLN A 233 4.49 6.21 -10.77
C GLN A 233 4.96 4.76 -10.99
N ALA A 234 4.70 4.13 -12.16
CA ALA A 234 5.46 2.92 -12.46
C ALA A 234 6.94 3.31 -12.60
N ASP A 235 7.82 2.74 -11.77
CA ASP A 235 9.28 2.94 -11.59
C ASP A 235 10.17 2.84 -12.87
N LEU A 236 9.60 3.05 -14.05
CA LEU A 236 10.21 2.99 -15.38
C LEU A 236 9.77 4.19 -16.22
N ALA A 237 10.47 5.32 -16.10
CA ALA A 237 10.63 6.35 -17.14
C ALA A 237 9.41 6.64 -18.06
N GLY A 238 8.18 6.70 -17.52
CA GLY A 238 6.95 7.05 -18.26
C GLY A 238 6.39 6.02 -19.25
N TRP A 239 6.99 4.82 -19.43
CA TRP A 239 6.53 3.86 -20.45
C TRP A 239 5.18 3.20 -20.11
N GLY A 240 4.86 3.03 -18.83
CA GLY A 240 3.57 2.47 -18.38
C GLY A 240 2.38 3.31 -18.83
N ALA A 241 2.42 4.62 -18.59
CA ALA A 241 1.40 5.57 -19.02
C ALA A 241 1.19 5.55 -20.55
N ILE A 242 2.26 5.44 -21.32
CA ILE A 242 2.20 5.35 -22.79
C ILE A 242 1.48 4.06 -23.22
N LEU A 243 1.81 2.92 -22.62
CA LEU A 243 1.16 1.65 -22.94
C LEU A 243 -0.35 1.69 -22.63
N VAL A 244 -0.74 2.29 -21.51
CA VAL A 244 -2.15 2.45 -21.14
C VAL A 244 -2.87 3.41 -22.07
N ALA A 245 -2.27 4.55 -22.42
CA ALA A 245 -2.83 5.48 -23.39
C ALA A 245 -3.05 4.81 -24.77
N VAL A 246 -2.07 4.03 -25.23
CA VAL A 246 -2.16 3.27 -26.50
C VAL A 246 -3.24 2.19 -26.41
N HIS A 247 -3.33 1.46 -25.30
CA HIS A 247 -4.36 0.45 -25.06
C HIS A 247 -5.76 1.08 -25.09
N LEU A 248 -5.96 2.17 -24.34
CA LEU A 248 -7.23 2.90 -24.25
C LEU A 248 -7.65 3.46 -25.61
N LEU A 249 -6.75 4.13 -26.32
CA LEU A 249 -7.01 4.68 -27.65
C LEU A 249 -7.41 3.58 -28.64
N ALA A 250 -6.66 2.49 -28.70
CA ALA A 250 -6.95 1.37 -29.59
C ALA A 250 -8.29 0.70 -29.27
N ALA A 251 -8.61 0.52 -27.98
CA ALA A 251 -9.89 -0.02 -27.51
C ALA A 251 -11.07 0.91 -27.85
N ALA A 252 -10.92 2.22 -27.61
CA ALA A 252 -11.97 3.21 -27.90
C ALA A 252 -12.29 3.24 -29.41
N VAL A 253 -11.26 3.21 -30.25
CA VAL A 253 -11.44 3.11 -31.71
C VAL A 253 -12.07 1.78 -32.10
N TRP A 254 -11.61 0.66 -31.55
CA TRP A 254 -12.12 -0.68 -31.87
C TRP A 254 -13.62 -0.82 -31.59
N ILE A 255 -14.03 -0.46 -30.37
CA ILE A 255 -15.41 -0.60 -29.88
C ILE A 255 -16.33 0.42 -30.55
N GLY A 256 -15.96 1.70 -30.57
CA GLY A 256 -16.80 2.74 -31.14
C GLY A 256 -16.97 2.64 -32.65
N ALA A 257 -15.92 2.22 -33.37
CA ALA A 257 -16.03 1.98 -34.81
C ALA A 257 -16.96 0.80 -35.09
N LEU A 258 -16.98 -0.25 -34.25
CA LEU A 258 -17.94 -1.35 -34.39
C LEU A 258 -19.38 -0.85 -34.24
N VAL A 259 -19.66 -0.06 -33.19
CA VAL A 259 -21.00 0.49 -32.93
C VAL A 259 -21.50 1.26 -34.15
N HIS A 260 -20.67 2.14 -34.71
CA HIS A 260 -21.03 2.90 -35.90
C HIS A 260 -21.18 2.02 -37.14
N VAL A 261 -20.24 1.10 -37.38
CA VAL A 261 -20.27 0.18 -38.53
C VAL A 261 -21.49 -0.72 -38.50
N VAL A 262 -21.88 -1.26 -37.35
CA VAL A 262 -23.09 -2.09 -37.19
C VAL A 262 -24.34 -1.26 -37.49
N ARG A 263 -24.43 -0.02 -36.98
CA ARG A 263 -25.54 0.90 -37.31
C ARG A 263 -25.61 1.21 -38.81
N ALA A 264 -24.49 1.58 -39.42
CA ALA A 264 -24.40 1.88 -40.84
C ALA A 264 -24.69 0.65 -41.73
N ALA A 265 -24.19 -0.53 -41.36
CA ALA A 265 -24.47 -1.79 -42.06
C ALA A 265 -25.94 -2.20 -41.96
N MET A 266 -26.59 -2.03 -40.80
CA MET A 266 -28.02 -2.26 -40.64
C MET A 266 -28.86 -1.27 -41.44
N TRP A 267 -28.47 -0.01 -41.49
CA TRP A 267 -29.13 0.99 -42.32
C TRP A 267 -29.01 0.65 -43.81
N ARG A 268 -27.80 0.27 -44.28
CA ARG A 268 -27.58 -0.19 -45.66
C ARG A 268 -28.48 -1.37 -45.99
N ARG A 269 -28.57 -2.35 -45.08
CA ARG A 269 -29.47 -3.51 -45.21
C ARG A 269 -30.93 -3.12 -45.36
N ARG A 270 -31.44 -2.18 -44.55
CA ARG A 270 -32.84 -1.72 -44.63
C ARG A 270 -33.18 -1.07 -45.98
N ARG A 271 -32.16 -0.56 -46.70
CA ARG A 271 -32.29 0.05 -48.02
C ARG A 271 -31.83 -0.84 -49.18
N GLY A 272 -31.54 -2.12 -48.92
CA GLY A 272 -31.08 -3.06 -49.95
C GLY A 272 -29.65 -2.81 -50.47
N LEU A 273 -28.85 -1.99 -49.77
CA LEU A 273 -27.47 -1.66 -50.15
C LEU A 273 -26.48 -2.70 -49.59
N ASP A 274 -25.37 -2.94 -50.32
CA ASP A 274 -24.33 -3.86 -49.87
C ASP A 274 -23.50 -3.26 -48.72
N ALA A 275 -23.45 -4.01 -47.60
CA ALA A 275 -22.68 -3.66 -46.40
C ALA A 275 -21.31 -4.37 -46.33
N ARG A 276 -21.03 -5.33 -47.22
CA ARG A 276 -19.79 -6.12 -47.22
C ARG A 276 -18.52 -5.26 -47.28
N PRO A 277 -18.40 -4.23 -48.15
CA PRO A 277 -17.17 -3.45 -48.23
C PRO A 277 -16.86 -2.72 -46.92
N LEU A 278 -17.90 -2.19 -46.25
CA LEU A 278 -17.78 -1.52 -44.97
C LEU A 278 -17.34 -2.49 -43.86
N VAL A 279 -18.00 -3.63 -43.75
CA VAL A 279 -17.67 -4.64 -42.73
C VAL A 279 -16.26 -5.22 -42.96
N ALA A 280 -15.87 -5.49 -44.20
CA ALA A 280 -14.54 -5.99 -44.53
C ALA A 280 -13.43 -4.97 -44.23
N ALA A 281 -13.68 -3.69 -44.51
CA ALA A 281 -12.73 -2.63 -44.19
C ALA A 281 -12.54 -2.47 -42.67
N TYR A 282 -13.64 -2.58 -41.90
CA TYR A 282 -13.57 -2.56 -40.43
C TYR A 282 -12.83 -3.78 -39.90
N ALA A 283 -13.17 -4.97 -40.41
CA ALA A 283 -12.58 -6.23 -39.98
C ALA A 283 -11.05 -6.29 -40.15
N ARG A 284 -10.51 -5.65 -41.20
CA ARG A 284 -9.05 -5.51 -41.41
C ARG A 284 -8.41 -4.59 -40.38
N MET A 285 -9.03 -3.43 -40.12
CA MET A 285 -8.56 -2.49 -39.10
C MET A 285 -8.63 -3.11 -37.70
N ALA A 286 -9.71 -3.82 -37.39
CA ALA A 286 -9.94 -4.44 -36.09
C ALA A 286 -8.89 -5.50 -35.73
N ILE A 287 -8.30 -6.20 -36.70
CA ILE A 287 -7.20 -7.16 -36.43
C ILE A 287 -6.02 -6.45 -35.78
N TRP A 288 -5.58 -5.33 -36.38
CA TRP A 288 -4.46 -4.55 -35.84
C TRP A 288 -4.79 -3.91 -34.50
N LEU A 289 -6.01 -3.38 -34.33
CA LEU A 289 -6.44 -2.81 -33.05
C LEU A 289 -6.45 -3.87 -31.94
N VAL A 290 -6.94 -5.08 -32.20
CA VAL A 290 -6.91 -6.19 -31.24
C VAL A 290 -5.47 -6.56 -30.88
N VAL A 291 -4.57 -6.65 -31.87
CA VAL A 291 -3.15 -6.92 -31.60
C VAL A 291 -2.57 -5.86 -30.67
N ILE A 292 -2.79 -4.56 -30.95
CA ILE A 292 -2.31 -3.45 -30.11
C ILE A 292 -2.90 -3.51 -28.69
N VAL A 293 -4.20 -3.75 -28.57
CA VAL A 293 -4.88 -3.85 -27.26
C VAL A 293 -4.30 -5.01 -26.45
N VAL A 294 -4.14 -6.19 -27.05
CA VAL A 294 -3.60 -7.37 -26.36
C VAL A 294 -2.14 -7.18 -25.99
N THR A 295 -1.29 -6.66 -26.88
CA THR A 295 0.14 -6.47 -26.59
C THR A 295 0.38 -5.38 -25.55
N ALA A 296 -0.26 -4.22 -25.70
CA ALA A 296 -0.13 -3.12 -24.74
C ALA A 296 -0.68 -3.52 -23.36
N GLY A 297 -1.82 -4.22 -23.32
CA GLY A 297 -2.41 -4.70 -22.06
C GLY A 297 -1.55 -5.78 -21.39
N SER A 298 -1.00 -6.72 -22.17
CA SER A 298 -0.13 -7.77 -21.62
C SER A 298 1.18 -7.21 -21.09
N LEU A 299 1.80 -6.27 -21.80
CA LEU A 299 3.06 -5.65 -21.38
C LEU A 299 2.88 -4.78 -20.14
N ALA A 300 1.74 -4.08 -20.03
CA ALA A 300 1.37 -3.37 -18.80
C ALA A 300 1.12 -4.34 -17.63
N GLY A 301 0.45 -5.48 -17.87
CA GLY A 301 0.12 -6.49 -16.85
C GLY A 301 1.29 -7.34 -16.35
N LEU A 302 2.24 -7.72 -17.22
CA LEU A 302 3.40 -8.57 -16.91
C LEU A 302 4.35 -7.99 -15.85
N ARG A 303 4.21 -6.71 -15.50
CA ARG A 303 5.01 -6.03 -14.48
C ARG A 303 4.34 -5.95 -13.11
N LEU A 304 3.02 -6.16 -13.05
CA LEU A 304 2.26 -6.18 -11.81
C LEU A 304 2.37 -7.51 -11.07
N VAL A 305 2.71 -8.61 -11.76
CA VAL A 305 2.80 -9.96 -11.19
C VAL A 305 4.03 -10.67 -11.74
N ALA A 306 4.94 -11.10 -10.85
CA ALA A 306 6.09 -11.92 -11.25
C ALA A 306 5.59 -13.29 -11.79
N PRO A 307 6.20 -13.86 -12.86
CA PRO A 307 5.76 -15.12 -13.45
C PRO A 307 5.66 -16.30 -12.47
N SER A 308 6.46 -16.27 -11.39
CA SER A 308 6.48 -17.27 -10.32
C SER A 308 5.26 -17.24 -9.41
N GLU A 309 4.53 -16.13 -9.37
CA GLU A 309 3.41 -15.90 -8.44
C GLU A 309 2.05 -15.95 -9.13
N VAL A 310 2.04 -16.05 -10.47
CA VAL A 310 0.83 -16.07 -11.31
C VAL A 310 -0.17 -17.13 -10.82
N LEU A 311 0.28 -18.31 -10.34
CA LEU A 311 -0.61 -19.36 -9.83
C LEU A 311 -1.12 -19.15 -8.40
N GLU A 312 -0.40 -18.40 -7.55
CA GLU A 312 -0.81 -18.12 -6.16
C GLU A 312 -1.70 -16.88 -6.06
N VAL A 313 -1.51 -15.90 -6.95
CA VAL A 313 -2.30 -14.66 -7.03
C VAL A 313 -3.76 -14.93 -7.45
N PHE A 314 -4.04 -15.98 -8.23
CA PHE A 314 -5.40 -16.32 -8.68
C PHE A 314 -6.42 -16.71 -7.57
N ARG A 315 -6.09 -16.60 -6.28
CA ARG A 315 -6.94 -17.12 -5.18
C ARG A 315 -7.59 -16.14 -4.21
N SER A 316 -7.37 -14.81 -4.26
CA SER A 316 -8.11 -13.97 -3.27
C SER A 316 -8.34 -12.47 -3.55
N THR A 317 -7.75 -11.81 -4.55
CA THR A 317 -7.98 -10.35 -4.69
C THR A 317 -9.18 -10.00 -5.58
N THR A 318 -9.87 -8.89 -5.29
CA THR A 318 -10.98 -8.37 -6.11
C THR A 318 -10.51 -7.96 -7.50
N TYR A 319 -9.30 -7.43 -7.62
CA TYR A 319 -8.67 -7.06 -8.89
C TYR A 319 -8.54 -8.26 -9.85
N ASP A 320 -8.05 -9.40 -9.35
CA ASP A 320 -7.82 -10.59 -10.18
C ASP A 320 -9.13 -11.13 -10.76
N ARG A 321 -10.21 -11.11 -9.97
CA ARG A 321 -11.54 -11.51 -10.43
C ARG A 321 -12.04 -10.64 -11.58
N TRP A 322 -11.86 -9.33 -11.49
CA TRP A 322 -12.20 -8.40 -12.57
C TRP A 322 -11.34 -8.63 -13.81
N MET A 323 -10.06 -8.98 -13.64
CA MET A 323 -9.14 -9.24 -14.76
C MET A 323 -9.55 -10.50 -15.52
N ILE A 324 -9.79 -11.61 -14.81
CA ILE A 324 -10.28 -12.87 -15.41
C ILE A 324 -11.61 -12.66 -16.11
N PHE A 325 -12.52 -11.91 -15.47
CA PHE A 325 -13.82 -11.59 -16.05
C PHE A 325 -13.66 -10.80 -17.37
N LYS A 326 -12.84 -9.74 -17.38
CA LYS A 326 -12.53 -8.97 -18.60
C LYS A 326 -11.92 -9.86 -19.70
N LEU A 327 -10.93 -10.70 -19.37
CA LEU A 327 -10.29 -11.59 -20.33
C LEU A 327 -11.29 -12.57 -20.96
N THR A 328 -12.17 -13.15 -20.14
CA THR A 328 -13.23 -14.06 -20.61
C THR A 328 -14.19 -13.36 -21.57
N LEU A 329 -14.61 -12.13 -21.24
CA LEU A 329 -15.47 -11.31 -22.10
C LEU A 329 -14.78 -10.96 -23.43
N VAL A 330 -13.48 -10.62 -23.41
CA VAL A 330 -12.70 -10.33 -24.63
C VAL A 330 -12.61 -11.57 -25.52
N LEU A 331 -12.33 -12.75 -24.95
CA LEU A 331 -12.34 -14.01 -25.71
C LEU A 331 -13.72 -14.30 -26.32
N MET A 332 -14.80 -14.05 -25.57
CA MET A 332 -16.16 -14.16 -26.09
C MET A 332 -16.42 -13.18 -27.24
N ALA A 333 -15.98 -11.91 -27.13
CA ALA A 333 -16.10 -10.93 -28.20
C ALA A 333 -15.33 -11.36 -29.47
N LEU A 334 -14.11 -11.88 -29.33
CA LEU A 334 -13.32 -12.41 -30.45
C LEU A 334 -14.00 -13.62 -31.10
N GLY A 335 -14.61 -14.51 -30.31
CA GLY A 335 -15.41 -15.63 -30.80
C GLY A 335 -16.63 -15.16 -31.61
N LEU A 336 -17.38 -14.18 -31.08
CA LEU A 336 -18.51 -13.57 -31.77
C LEU A 336 -18.08 -12.87 -33.07
N ALA A 337 -16.96 -12.16 -33.06
CA ALA A 337 -16.38 -11.53 -34.24
C ALA A 337 -16.03 -12.57 -35.30
N MET A 338 -15.46 -13.72 -34.90
CA MET A 338 -15.15 -14.82 -35.81
C MET A 338 -16.42 -15.46 -36.41
N VAL A 339 -17.45 -15.68 -35.58
CA VAL A 339 -18.75 -16.18 -36.04
C VAL A 339 -19.41 -15.20 -37.01
N ALA A 340 -19.38 -13.90 -36.70
CA ALA A 340 -19.89 -12.85 -37.58
C ALA A 340 -19.16 -12.89 -38.94
N ARG A 341 -17.83 -12.95 -38.94
CA ARG A 341 -17.00 -13.05 -40.17
C ARG A 341 -17.31 -14.29 -40.99
N ARG A 342 -17.41 -15.47 -40.36
CA ARG A 342 -17.76 -16.72 -41.06
C ARG A 342 -19.15 -16.64 -41.69
N ARG A 343 -20.14 -16.12 -40.95
CA ARG A 343 -21.50 -15.94 -41.48
C ARG A 343 -21.55 -14.93 -42.63
N LEU A 344 -20.76 -13.86 -42.59
CA LEU A 344 -20.65 -12.88 -43.68
C LEU A 344 -20.09 -13.45 -44.99
N ARG A 345 -19.26 -14.49 -44.92
CA ARG A 345 -18.78 -15.21 -46.13
C ARG A 345 -19.90 -15.97 -46.83
N HIS A 346 -20.81 -16.58 -46.07
CA HIS A 346 -21.89 -17.41 -46.61
C HIS A 346 -23.20 -16.65 -46.83
N ARG A 347 -23.46 -15.59 -46.07
CA ARG A 347 -24.65 -14.74 -46.19
C ARG A 347 -24.23 -13.27 -46.28
N PRO A 348 -24.67 -12.49 -47.27
CA PRO A 348 -24.30 -11.08 -47.44
C PRO A 348 -24.73 -10.11 -46.32
N GLN A 349 -25.27 -10.61 -45.20
CA GLN A 349 -26.03 -9.82 -44.25
C GLN A 349 -25.39 -9.79 -42.85
N PRO A 350 -25.37 -8.62 -42.18
CA PRO A 350 -24.89 -8.51 -40.81
C PRO A 350 -25.73 -9.36 -39.86
N SER A 351 -25.07 -10.23 -39.09
CA SER A 351 -25.71 -11.24 -38.26
C SER A 351 -25.99 -10.75 -36.84
N ALA A 352 -26.87 -11.44 -36.10
CA ALA A 352 -27.12 -11.17 -34.68
C ALA A 352 -25.84 -11.20 -33.82
N ALA A 353 -24.82 -11.97 -34.24
CA ALA A 353 -23.52 -12.05 -33.57
C ALA A 353 -22.81 -10.69 -33.50
N ALA A 354 -22.92 -9.83 -34.52
CA ALA A 354 -22.29 -8.50 -34.51
C ALA A 354 -22.96 -7.52 -33.52
N ARG A 355 -24.27 -7.70 -33.26
CA ARG A 355 -24.97 -6.91 -32.22
C ARG A 355 -24.62 -7.41 -30.83
N LEU A 356 -24.54 -8.73 -30.66
CA LEU A 356 -24.11 -9.33 -29.41
C LEU A 356 -22.65 -8.97 -29.09
N GLU A 357 -21.77 -8.91 -30.10
CA GLU A 357 -20.39 -8.44 -29.96
C GLU A 357 -20.33 -7.02 -29.38
N VAL A 358 -21.16 -6.09 -29.86
CA VAL A 358 -21.27 -4.74 -29.28
C VAL A 358 -21.70 -4.78 -27.82
N SER A 359 -22.72 -5.57 -27.49
CA SER A 359 -23.18 -5.72 -26.10
C SER A 359 -22.08 -6.26 -25.19
N VAL A 360 -21.35 -7.29 -25.63
CA VAL A 360 -20.21 -7.85 -24.88
C VAL A 360 -19.11 -6.82 -24.70
N LEU A 361 -18.76 -6.05 -25.73
CA LEU A 361 -17.74 -5.00 -25.64
C LEU A 361 -18.15 -3.83 -24.71
N LEU A 362 -19.44 -3.52 -24.59
CA LEU A 362 -19.93 -2.57 -23.57
C LEU A 362 -19.74 -3.10 -22.15
N VAL A 363 -19.90 -4.41 -21.94
CA VAL A 363 -19.60 -5.06 -20.66
C VAL A 363 -18.07 -5.14 -20.42
N VAL A 364 -17.26 -5.29 -21.47
CA VAL A 364 -15.78 -5.18 -21.36
C VAL A 364 -15.36 -3.79 -20.87
N LEU A 365 -16.02 -2.73 -21.33
CA LEU A 365 -15.78 -1.38 -20.80
C LEU A 365 -16.17 -1.27 -19.32
N LEU A 366 -17.28 -1.89 -18.90
CA LEU A 366 -17.70 -1.90 -17.50
C LEU A 366 -16.69 -2.66 -16.62
N ALA A 367 -16.25 -3.82 -17.08
CA ALA A 367 -15.20 -4.59 -16.41
C ALA A 367 -13.87 -3.82 -16.35
N SER A 368 -13.55 -3.05 -17.40
CA SER A 368 -12.37 -2.18 -17.41
C SER A 368 -12.50 -1.01 -16.42
N ALA A 369 -13.70 -0.43 -16.27
CA ALA A 369 -13.97 0.60 -15.27
C ALA A 369 -13.91 0.04 -13.83
N GLY A 370 -14.36 -1.20 -13.62
CA GLY A 370 -14.19 -1.91 -12.35
C GLY A 370 -12.72 -2.13 -12.02
N LEU A 371 -11.93 -2.60 -13.00
CA LEU A 371 -10.48 -2.79 -12.85
C LEU A 371 -9.74 -1.51 -12.48
N THR A 372 -10.02 -0.40 -13.16
CA THR A 372 -9.33 0.87 -12.88
C THR A 372 -9.81 1.52 -11.58
N ALA A 373 -10.99 1.17 -11.10
CA ALA A 373 -11.50 1.61 -9.80
C ALA A 373 -11.10 0.71 -8.63
N SER A 374 -10.50 -0.46 -8.90
CA SER A 374 -9.91 -1.34 -7.88
C SER A 374 -8.42 -1.10 -7.76
N ALA A 375 -7.91 -1.05 -6.52
CA ALA A 375 -6.47 -1.01 -6.29
C ALA A 375 -5.80 -2.26 -6.90
N PRO A 376 -4.67 -2.12 -7.62
CA PRO A 376 -3.92 -3.28 -8.09
C PRO A 376 -3.47 -4.15 -6.90
N PRO A 377 -3.20 -5.45 -7.12
CA PRO A 377 -2.72 -6.33 -6.06
C PRO A 377 -1.43 -5.73 -5.49
N ASN A 378 -1.44 -5.38 -4.21
CA ASN A 378 -0.21 -5.06 -3.51
C ASN A 378 0.51 -6.38 -3.25
N LEU A 379 1.57 -6.66 -4.01
CA LEU A 379 2.52 -7.69 -3.64
C LEU A 379 3.05 -7.24 -2.28
N GLY A 380 2.57 -7.85 -1.18
CA GLY A 380 2.84 -7.47 0.21
C GLY A 380 4.32 -7.50 0.64
N GLU A 381 5.24 -7.48 -0.31
CA GLU A 381 6.68 -7.40 -0.19
C GLU A 381 7.22 -5.95 -0.25
N GLY A 382 6.40 -4.98 -0.63
CA GLY A 382 6.76 -3.56 -0.61
C GLY A 382 7.21 -3.10 0.78
N ALA A 383 8.31 -2.34 0.82
CA ALA A 383 8.83 -1.76 2.05
C ALA A 383 7.82 -0.76 2.64
N LEU A 384 7.48 -0.93 3.91
CA LEU A 384 6.74 0.07 4.66
C LEU A 384 7.64 1.28 4.95
N PRO A 385 7.08 2.49 5.01
CA PRO A 385 7.84 3.68 5.37
C PRO A 385 8.31 3.65 6.84
N PHE A 386 7.55 3.02 7.73
CA PHE A 386 7.88 2.81 9.16
C PHE A 386 7.20 1.55 9.71
N PRO A 387 7.66 1.01 10.85
CA PRO A 387 7.03 -0.16 11.44
C PRO A 387 5.62 0.19 11.95
N PRO A 388 4.63 -0.71 11.81
CA PRO A 388 3.35 -0.55 12.45
C PRO A 388 3.51 -0.36 13.98
N PRO A 389 2.65 0.45 14.61
CA PRO A 389 2.72 0.65 16.06
C PRO A 389 2.50 -0.66 16.81
N ALA A 390 3.14 -0.81 17.96
CA ALA A 390 2.97 -1.98 18.81
C ALA A 390 1.52 -2.07 19.32
N VAL A 391 0.92 -3.26 19.27
CA VAL A 391 -0.46 -3.49 19.70
C VAL A 391 -0.48 -4.37 20.94
N GLY A 392 -1.22 -3.94 21.97
CA GLY A 392 -1.39 -4.71 23.19
C GLY A 392 -0.11 -4.81 24.02
N GLN A 393 0.21 -6.01 24.48
CA GLN A 393 1.41 -6.26 25.29
C GLN A 393 2.68 -6.15 24.44
N VAL A 394 3.76 -5.67 25.04
CA VAL A 394 5.04 -5.44 24.35
C VAL A 394 6.18 -6.08 25.11
N VAL A 395 7.01 -6.82 24.37
CA VAL A 395 8.23 -7.46 24.84
C VAL A 395 9.36 -6.97 23.95
N ALA A 396 10.37 -6.35 24.54
CA ALA A 396 11.49 -5.80 23.78
C ALA A 396 12.82 -6.29 24.36
N VAL A 397 13.64 -6.85 23.48
CA VAL A 397 14.94 -7.45 23.83
C VAL A 397 15.94 -7.13 22.73
N GLY A 398 17.23 -7.16 23.06
CA GLY A 398 18.29 -6.87 22.09
C GLY A 398 19.49 -7.78 22.24
N GLY A 399 20.39 -7.67 21.27
CA GLY A 399 21.63 -8.43 21.20
C GLY A 399 22.54 -7.89 20.12
N ARG A 400 23.60 -8.64 19.82
CA ARG A 400 24.59 -8.29 18.80
C ARG A 400 25.09 -9.54 18.09
N ALA A 401 25.19 -9.46 16.76
CA ALA A 401 25.71 -10.51 15.91
C ALA A 401 26.80 -9.97 15.00
N GLY A 402 28.05 -10.36 15.25
CA GLY A 402 29.21 -9.69 14.67
C GLY A 402 29.18 -8.20 15.02
N TRP A 403 29.26 -7.36 14.00
CA TRP A 403 29.17 -5.89 14.11
C TRP A 403 27.73 -5.35 14.14
N VAL A 404 26.73 -6.19 13.89
CA VAL A 404 25.34 -5.76 13.75
C VAL A 404 24.66 -5.76 15.12
N GLY A 405 24.25 -4.58 15.58
CA GLY A 405 23.37 -4.41 16.74
C GLY A 405 21.94 -4.78 16.37
N ILE A 406 21.23 -5.43 17.29
CA ILE A 406 19.91 -6.01 17.04
C ILE A 406 18.97 -5.61 18.17
N GLY A 407 17.84 -5.04 17.80
CA GLY A 407 16.69 -4.83 18.68
C GLY A 407 15.46 -5.56 18.15
N ALA A 408 14.77 -6.32 18.98
CA ALA A 408 13.55 -7.04 18.64
C ALA A 408 12.42 -6.58 19.58
N THR A 409 11.34 -6.09 18.99
CA THR A 409 10.12 -5.68 19.69
C THR A 409 8.96 -6.56 19.23
N ALA A 410 8.52 -7.45 20.12
CA ALA A 410 7.35 -8.30 19.94
C ALA A 410 6.11 -7.61 20.51
N SER A 411 5.01 -7.67 19.77
CA SER A 411 3.69 -7.27 20.27
C SER A 411 2.61 -8.15 19.64
N GLN A 412 1.34 -7.94 19.96
CA GLN A 412 0.28 -8.85 19.52
C GLN A 412 0.25 -8.98 17.99
N GLY A 413 0.42 -10.21 17.47
CA GLY A 413 0.36 -10.49 16.04
C GLY A 413 1.61 -10.11 15.23
N GLN A 414 2.64 -9.53 15.84
CA GLN A 414 3.77 -8.95 15.09
C GLN A 414 5.11 -8.94 15.83
N LEU A 415 6.18 -8.94 15.03
CA LEU A 415 7.56 -8.77 15.45
C LEU A 415 8.22 -7.68 14.60
N VAL A 416 8.81 -6.67 15.25
CA VAL A 416 9.64 -5.65 14.62
C VAL A 416 11.10 -5.87 15.02
N VAL A 417 11.99 -5.99 14.03
CA VAL A 417 13.44 -6.13 14.20
C VAL A 417 14.13 -4.87 13.65
N ARG A 418 15.00 -4.27 14.45
CA ARG A 418 15.85 -3.13 14.09
C ARG A 418 17.31 -3.56 14.11
N LEU A 419 18.01 -3.27 13.02
CA LEU A 419 19.42 -3.57 12.82
C LEU A 419 20.21 -2.26 12.73
N THR A 420 21.36 -2.22 13.39
CA THR A 420 22.28 -1.08 13.37
C THR A 420 23.71 -1.53 13.11
N THR A 421 24.45 -0.79 12.31
CA THR A 421 25.90 -0.98 12.09
C THR A 421 26.70 0.20 12.63
N PRO A 422 28.03 0.06 12.80
CA PRO A 422 28.91 1.18 13.12
C PRO A 422 28.76 2.32 12.10
N ARG A 423 28.82 3.55 12.59
CA ARG A 423 28.76 4.76 11.76
C ARG A 423 30.18 5.17 11.40
N MET A 424 30.53 5.06 10.11
CA MET A 424 31.85 5.47 9.60
C MET A 424 31.84 6.90 9.05
N ASP A 425 30.70 7.35 8.52
CA ASP A 425 30.55 8.67 7.88
C ASP A 425 29.45 9.51 8.56
N SER A 426 29.66 10.82 8.67
CA SER A 426 28.75 11.75 9.36
C SER A 426 27.55 12.20 8.51
N THR A 427 27.52 11.91 7.21
CA THR A 427 26.45 12.37 6.30
C THR A 427 25.20 11.50 6.37
N THR A 428 24.02 12.12 6.26
CA THR A 428 22.71 11.45 6.30
C THR A 428 22.48 10.55 5.08
N GLU A 429 23.09 10.85 3.94
CA GLU A 429 22.99 10.06 2.69
C GLU A 429 23.58 8.65 2.81
N ALA A 430 24.65 8.47 3.60
CA ALA A 430 25.30 7.17 3.79
C ALA A 430 24.46 6.16 4.59
N GLN A 431 23.47 6.61 5.37
CA GLN A 431 22.54 5.72 6.08
C GLN A 431 21.57 5.04 5.12
N SER A 432 21.11 5.75 4.08
CA SER A 432 20.20 5.26 3.05
C SER A 432 20.78 4.15 2.17
N GLU A 433 22.12 4.05 2.06
CA GLU A 433 22.80 3.06 1.22
C GLU A 433 23.13 1.74 1.92
N THR A 434 23.00 1.65 3.25
CA THR A 434 23.39 0.43 3.97
C THR A 434 22.33 -0.66 3.77
N SER A 435 22.64 -1.64 2.91
CA SER A 435 21.79 -2.80 2.69
C SER A 435 22.01 -3.85 3.80
N TYR A 436 20.92 -4.26 4.44
CA TYR A 436 20.93 -5.30 5.48
C TYR A 436 20.35 -6.60 4.94
N ARG A 437 20.93 -7.72 5.38
CA ARG A 437 20.38 -9.06 5.24
C ARG A 437 19.89 -9.56 6.60
N LEU A 438 18.68 -10.10 6.61
CA LEU A 438 18.03 -10.65 7.80
C LEU A 438 17.33 -11.95 7.42
N SER A 439 17.59 -13.01 8.17
CA SER A 439 16.73 -14.19 8.23
C SER A 439 16.48 -14.55 9.69
N ALA A 440 15.29 -15.05 9.99
CA ALA A 440 14.97 -15.45 11.36
C ALA A 440 14.10 -16.70 11.40
N ASN A 441 14.33 -17.50 12.44
CA ASN A 441 13.53 -18.65 12.77
C ASN A 441 12.92 -18.46 14.17
N LEU A 442 11.63 -18.71 14.29
CA LEU A 442 10.90 -18.70 15.55
C LEU A 442 10.68 -20.14 16.02
N THR A 443 11.11 -20.43 17.24
CA THR A 443 10.84 -21.71 17.92
C THR A 443 9.87 -21.45 19.05
N LEU A 444 8.69 -22.06 18.97
CA LEU A 444 7.64 -21.93 19.99
C LEU A 444 7.95 -22.88 21.17
N PRO A 445 7.52 -22.54 22.40
CA PRO A 445 7.60 -23.41 23.57
C PRO A 445 7.04 -24.81 23.27
N GLY A 446 7.81 -25.86 23.60
CA GLY A 446 7.40 -27.26 23.41
C GLY A 446 7.35 -27.72 21.95
N ALA A 447 7.61 -26.86 20.97
CA ALA A 447 7.68 -27.24 19.56
C ALA A 447 9.08 -27.78 19.21
N GLY A 448 9.13 -28.97 18.61
CA GLY A 448 10.38 -29.58 18.12
C GLY A 448 10.86 -29.04 16.77
N ARG A 449 10.19 -28.04 16.18
CA ARG A 449 10.51 -27.45 14.87
C ARG A 449 10.39 -25.93 14.91
N SER A 450 11.33 -25.24 14.26
CA SER A 450 11.31 -23.79 14.10
C SER A 450 10.60 -23.39 12.80
N ALA A 451 9.85 -22.29 12.83
CA ALA A 451 9.22 -21.68 11.67
C ALA A 451 10.07 -20.53 11.12
N VAL A 452 10.31 -20.50 9.81
CA VAL A 452 11.01 -19.39 9.14
C VAL A 452 10.08 -18.18 9.08
N LEU A 453 10.55 -17.02 9.54
CA LEU A 453 9.80 -15.77 9.47
C LEU A 453 10.05 -15.06 8.14
N ARG A 454 8.97 -14.57 7.52
CA ARG A 454 9.04 -13.70 6.33
C ARG A 454 8.91 -12.25 6.78
N PHE A 455 9.94 -11.46 6.49
CA PHE A 455 10.00 -10.05 6.87
C PHE A 455 9.67 -9.13 5.69
N ARG A 456 8.94 -8.07 6.00
CA ARG A 456 8.80 -6.87 5.16
C ARG A 456 9.74 -5.79 5.70
N ARG A 457 10.34 -4.98 4.82
CA ARG A 457 11.12 -3.82 5.26
C ARG A 457 10.19 -2.74 5.81
N CYS A 458 10.64 -1.97 6.79
CA CYS A 458 9.88 -0.88 7.41
C CYS A 458 10.71 0.40 7.62
N GLY A 459 11.63 0.66 6.68
CA GLY A 459 12.69 1.66 6.79
C GLY A 459 14.09 1.04 6.80
N VAL A 460 15.13 1.88 6.81
CA VAL A 460 16.53 1.44 6.83
C VAL A 460 16.81 0.66 8.10
N GLY A 461 17.29 -0.59 7.95
CA GLY A 461 17.55 -1.48 9.07
C GLY A 461 16.30 -1.94 9.84
N CYS A 462 15.09 -1.60 9.39
CA CYS A 462 13.84 -1.98 10.03
C CYS A 462 13.17 -3.12 9.25
N PHE A 463 12.73 -4.15 9.97
CA PHE A 463 12.03 -5.30 9.43
C PHE A 463 10.82 -5.64 10.30
N VAL A 464 9.69 -6.01 9.69
CA VAL A 464 8.48 -6.44 10.40
C VAL A 464 7.99 -7.77 9.85
N ALA A 465 7.53 -8.66 10.73
CA ALA A 465 6.93 -9.94 10.36
C ALA A 465 5.65 -10.19 11.19
N PRO A 466 4.58 -10.74 10.59
CA PRO A 466 3.45 -11.24 11.37
C PRO A 466 3.87 -12.47 12.17
N VAL A 467 3.45 -12.54 13.43
CA VAL A 467 3.80 -13.63 14.34
C VAL A 467 2.63 -13.97 15.26
N GLU A 468 2.31 -15.26 15.36
CA GLU A 468 1.44 -15.80 16.41
C GLU A 468 2.30 -16.30 17.58
N TRP A 469 2.20 -15.64 18.71
CA TRP A 469 2.98 -15.97 19.91
C TRP A 469 2.31 -17.09 20.70
N ALA A 470 3.09 -18.08 21.12
CA ALA A 470 2.61 -19.13 22.02
C ALA A 470 2.89 -18.75 23.49
N PRO A 471 2.01 -19.13 24.43
CA PRO A 471 2.27 -18.95 25.86
C PRO A 471 3.58 -19.66 26.30
N GLY A 472 4.42 -18.95 27.03
CA GLY A 472 5.75 -19.38 27.47
C GLY A 472 6.89 -18.65 26.76
N THR A 473 8.06 -19.28 26.76
CA THR A 473 9.31 -18.69 26.29
C THR A 473 9.58 -18.98 24.81
N ASN A 474 9.33 -18.00 23.95
CA ASN A 474 9.56 -18.12 22.51
C ASN A 474 11.04 -17.80 22.18
N THR A 475 11.69 -18.60 21.34
CA THR A 475 13.09 -18.37 20.94
C THR A 475 13.16 -17.87 19.50
N LEU A 476 13.69 -16.67 19.32
CA LEU A 476 13.93 -16.04 18.03
C LEU A 476 15.41 -16.17 17.67
N THR A 477 15.74 -17.00 16.69
CA THR A 477 17.10 -17.13 16.16
C THR A 477 17.23 -16.27 14.90
N LEU A 478 18.14 -15.30 14.92
CA LEU A 478 18.36 -14.34 13.85
C LEU A 478 19.73 -14.59 13.23
N ASP A 479 19.81 -14.53 11.90
CA ASP A 479 21.05 -14.46 11.14
C ASP A 479 21.04 -13.14 10.37
N THR A 480 22.04 -12.29 10.64
CA THR A 480 22.07 -10.90 10.21
C THR A 480 23.41 -10.56 9.54
N GLY A 481 23.41 -9.53 8.70
CA GLY A 481 24.63 -8.98 8.12
C GLY A 481 24.35 -7.73 7.30
N SER A 482 25.41 -7.05 6.85
CA SER A 482 25.33 -6.02 5.82
C SER A 482 26.40 -6.25 4.76
N GLU A 483 26.40 -5.45 3.70
CA GLU A 483 27.46 -5.49 2.68
C GLU A 483 28.84 -5.11 3.24
N ARG A 484 28.89 -4.15 4.17
CA ARG A 484 30.15 -3.60 4.71
C ARG A 484 30.59 -4.23 6.03
N PHE A 485 29.65 -4.74 6.82
CA PHE A 485 29.92 -5.26 8.15
C PHE A 485 29.50 -6.72 8.28
N ALA A 486 30.45 -7.56 8.69
CA ALA A 486 30.17 -8.96 9.00
C ALA A 486 29.18 -9.04 10.17
N GLY A 487 28.05 -9.71 9.94
CA GLY A 487 27.10 -10.05 10.99
C GLY A 487 27.32 -11.46 11.52
N GLY A 488 26.24 -12.15 11.86
CA GLY A 488 26.26 -13.50 12.39
C GLY A 488 24.93 -13.93 12.97
N LYS A 489 24.95 -14.95 13.83
CA LYS A 489 23.75 -15.49 14.47
C LYS A 489 23.61 -15.04 15.91
N VAL A 490 22.38 -14.73 16.33
CA VAL A 490 22.02 -14.49 17.73
C VAL A 490 20.69 -15.17 18.05
N ALA A 491 20.54 -15.64 19.28
CA ALA A 491 19.26 -16.12 19.80
C ALA A 491 18.74 -15.13 20.84
N LEU A 492 17.51 -14.66 20.64
CA LEU A 492 16.77 -13.80 21.55
C LEU A 492 15.60 -14.57 22.13
N THR A 493 15.27 -14.27 23.38
CA THR A 493 14.23 -14.97 24.15
C THR A 493 13.11 -13.99 24.45
N LEU A 494 11.89 -14.37 24.09
CA LEU A 494 10.69 -13.54 24.13
C LEU A 494 9.61 -14.27 24.96
N PRO A 495 9.48 -13.98 26.27
CA PRO A 495 8.38 -14.52 27.06
C PRO A 495 7.06 -13.96 26.55
N TRP A 496 6.02 -14.80 26.51
CA TRP A 496 4.67 -14.35 26.15
C TRP A 496 3.63 -15.07 27.01
N PRO A 497 2.62 -14.39 27.59
CA PRO A 497 2.39 -12.94 27.60
C PRO A 497 3.52 -12.16 28.31
N ALA A 498 3.55 -10.83 28.09
CA ALA A 498 4.51 -9.94 28.74
C ALA A 498 4.20 -9.78 30.23
N ASP A 499 5.16 -10.13 31.09
CA ASP A 499 5.01 -9.99 32.54
C ASP A 499 5.58 -8.64 33.04
N SER A 500 4.80 -7.56 32.88
CA SER A 500 5.27 -6.19 33.12
C SER A 500 5.43 -5.86 34.61
N HIS A 501 6.64 -5.45 35.01
CA HIS A 501 7.03 -5.25 36.42
C HIS A 501 7.91 -4.00 36.67
N PRO A 502 7.45 -2.77 36.35
CA PRO A 502 8.26 -1.55 36.51
C PRO A 502 8.63 -1.22 37.98
N ARG A 503 7.98 -1.84 38.97
CA ARG A 503 8.36 -1.68 40.39
C ARG A 503 9.64 -2.41 40.76
N LEU A 504 9.96 -3.53 40.09
CA LEU A 504 11.19 -4.28 40.36
C LEU A 504 12.42 -3.47 39.98
N LEU A 505 12.38 -2.72 38.88
CA LEU A 505 13.48 -1.82 38.51
C LEU A 505 13.76 -0.75 39.58
N ARG A 506 12.70 -0.16 40.15
CA ARG A 506 12.84 0.82 41.24
C ARG A 506 13.40 0.18 42.51
N SER A 507 12.99 -1.04 42.82
CA SER A 507 13.47 -1.79 43.99
C SER A 507 14.95 -2.12 43.82
N ALA A 508 15.34 -2.61 42.64
CA ALA A 508 16.74 -2.88 42.30
C ALA A 508 17.63 -1.64 42.38
N ARG A 509 17.16 -0.51 41.84
CA ARG A 509 17.85 0.77 42.00
C ARG A 509 18.06 1.11 43.48
N ASN A 510 17.02 1.01 44.31
CA ASN A 510 17.11 1.35 45.72
C ASN A 510 18.04 0.41 46.50
N ALA A 511 18.02 -0.90 46.18
CA ALA A 511 18.94 -1.87 46.75
C ALA A 511 20.39 -1.52 46.40
N MET A 512 20.66 -1.19 45.13
CA MET A 512 21.98 -0.77 44.68
C MET A 512 22.45 0.53 45.34
N LEU A 513 21.56 1.51 45.60
CA LEU A 513 21.94 2.74 46.30
C LEU A 513 22.44 2.50 47.73
N ALA A 514 22.06 1.38 48.35
CA ALA A 514 22.52 1.00 49.68
C ALA A 514 23.84 0.21 49.68
N VAL A 515 24.38 -0.17 48.51
CA VAL A 515 25.61 -0.96 48.41
C VAL A 515 26.84 -0.06 48.56
N PRO A 516 27.66 -0.26 49.62
CA PRO A 516 28.83 0.58 49.86
C PRO A 516 30.00 0.27 48.91
N ARG A 517 30.09 -0.98 48.45
CA ARG A 517 31.18 -1.46 47.59
C ARG A 517 30.69 -2.62 46.72
N VAL A 518 31.06 -2.58 45.45
CA VAL A 518 30.84 -3.66 44.48
C VAL A 518 32.07 -3.79 43.57
N ASP A 519 32.48 -5.03 43.34
CA ASP A 519 33.52 -5.36 42.38
C ASP A 519 32.85 -5.74 41.05
N VAL A 520 33.13 -4.97 39.99
CA VAL A 520 32.48 -5.08 38.68
C VAL A 520 33.46 -5.67 37.67
N HIS A 521 33.15 -6.87 37.18
CA HIS A 521 33.86 -7.49 36.08
C HIS A 521 33.12 -7.21 34.78
N GLU A 522 33.72 -6.39 33.93
CA GLU A 522 33.15 -5.93 32.66
C GLU A 522 33.86 -6.54 31.46
N ARG A 523 33.10 -6.82 30.40
CA ARG A 523 33.59 -7.11 29.06
C ARG A 523 32.81 -6.31 28.04
N VAL A 524 33.51 -5.65 27.11
CA VAL A 524 32.91 -4.81 26.08
C VAL A 524 33.36 -5.28 24.69
N THR A 525 32.42 -5.53 23.80
CA THR A 525 32.72 -5.88 22.40
C THR A 525 31.84 -5.14 21.41
N SER A 526 32.44 -4.67 20.32
CA SER A 526 31.71 -4.14 19.15
C SER A 526 31.49 -5.22 18.08
N ASN A 527 32.19 -6.36 18.19
CA ASN A 527 32.15 -7.46 17.23
C ASN A 527 32.13 -8.82 17.96
N THR A 528 30.95 -9.42 18.08
CA THR A 528 30.82 -10.70 18.80
C THR A 528 31.52 -11.88 18.10
N ASN A 529 31.91 -11.75 16.83
CA ASN A 529 32.73 -12.76 16.14
C ASN A 529 34.19 -12.79 16.63
N ALA A 530 34.66 -11.69 17.26
CA ALA A 530 36.00 -11.61 17.85
C ALA A 530 36.01 -11.98 19.35
N GLY A 531 34.85 -12.38 19.91
CA GLY A 531 34.69 -12.65 21.34
C GLY A 531 34.02 -11.50 22.09
N LEU A 532 33.97 -11.63 23.43
CA LEU A 532 33.29 -10.68 24.32
C LEU A 532 34.13 -9.44 24.68
N GLY A 533 35.36 -9.36 24.20
CA GLY A 533 36.32 -8.31 24.55
C GLY A 533 37.18 -8.67 25.76
N ASP A 534 38.17 -7.83 26.02
CA ASP A 534 39.10 -8.01 27.13
C ASP A 534 38.38 -7.75 28.48
N PRO A 535 38.66 -8.57 29.51
CA PRO A 535 38.10 -8.36 30.84
C PRO A 535 38.70 -7.11 31.48
N ALA A 536 37.84 -6.28 32.05
CA ALA A 536 38.19 -5.16 32.90
C ALA A 536 37.55 -5.33 34.28
N GLU A 537 38.22 -4.86 35.32
CA GLU A 537 37.73 -4.94 36.70
C GLU A 537 37.79 -3.57 37.34
N PHE A 538 36.71 -3.20 38.01
CA PHE A 538 36.58 -1.90 38.66
C PHE A 538 35.94 -2.09 40.03
N ASN A 539 36.45 -1.34 41.02
CA ASN A 539 35.78 -1.19 42.29
C ASN A 539 34.98 0.11 42.30
N MET A 540 33.71 0.06 42.67
CA MET A 540 32.87 1.25 42.79
C MET A 540 31.78 1.09 43.85
N THR A 541 31.09 2.17 44.17
CA THR A 541 29.89 2.11 45.02
C THR A 541 28.68 1.72 44.19
N GLY A 542 27.63 1.19 44.83
CA GLY A 542 26.38 0.91 44.13
C GLY A 542 25.69 2.15 43.54
N PRO A 543 25.69 3.32 44.22
CA PRO A 543 25.29 4.59 43.60
C PRO A 543 26.03 4.90 42.30
N ASP A 544 27.36 4.81 42.28
CA ASP A 544 28.15 5.10 41.08
C ASP A 544 27.78 4.15 39.94
N TYR A 545 27.64 2.84 40.23
CA TYR A 545 27.22 1.83 39.26
C TYR A 545 25.89 2.18 38.59
N VAL A 546 24.88 2.52 39.39
CA VAL A 546 23.53 2.85 38.89
C VAL A 546 23.53 4.08 37.99
N THR A 547 24.44 5.04 38.20
CA THR A 547 24.54 6.23 37.34
C THR A 547 25.12 5.96 35.95
N VAL A 548 25.90 4.87 35.79
CA VAL A 548 26.49 4.48 34.51
C VAL A 548 25.46 3.82 33.58
N GLY A 549 24.42 3.19 34.14
CA GLY A 549 23.38 2.51 33.37
C GLY A 549 22.26 3.45 32.90
N PRO A 550 21.57 3.13 31.78
CA PRO A 550 20.43 3.92 31.28
C PRO A 550 19.20 3.91 32.21
N TYR A 551 19.26 3.11 33.28
CA TYR A 551 18.21 2.89 34.26
C TYR A 551 18.45 3.64 35.58
N GLY A 552 19.36 4.61 35.63
CA GLY A 552 19.69 5.36 36.85
C GLY A 552 18.52 6.12 37.49
N SER A 553 17.50 6.47 36.70
CA SER A 553 16.24 7.06 37.17
C SER A 553 15.30 6.06 37.85
N GLY A 554 15.54 4.75 37.69
CA GLY A 554 14.64 3.69 38.12
C GLY A 554 13.43 3.51 37.21
N VAL A 555 13.42 4.14 36.03
CA VAL A 555 12.33 4.09 35.06
C VAL A 555 12.88 3.67 33.69
N ALA A 556 12.19 2.75 33.03
CA ALA A 556 12.42 2.38 31.64
C ALA A 556 11.08 2.29 30.90
N PRO A 557 11.03 2.57 29.59
CA PRO A 557 9.81 2.47 28.79
C PRO A 557 9.15 1.09 28.85
N ILE A 558 9.95 0.03 28.82
CA ILE A 558 9.50 -1.36 28.92
C ILE A 558 10.32 -2.05 30.01
N VAL A 559 9.62 -2.67 30.97
CA VAL A 559 10.20 -3.50 32.03
C VAL A 559 9.39 -4.77 32.14
N ILE A 560 10.00 -5.90 31.79
CA ILE A 560 9.36 -7.23 31.86
C ILE A 560 10.25 -8.22 32.61
N VAL A 561 9.63 -9.18 33.26
CA VAL A 561 10.33 -10.36 33.78
C VAL A 561 10.50 -11.35 32.64
N ILE A 562 11.73 -11.84 32.42
CA ILE A 562 12.02 -12.86 31.40
C ILE A 562 12.32 -14.23 31.99
N ASP A 563 12.76 -14.28 33.25
CA ASP A 563 13.07 -15.53 33.94
C ASP A 563 13.03 -15.35 35.47
N ARG A 564 12.72 -16.43 36.18
CA ARG A 564 12.82 -16.54 37.64
C ARG A 564 13.35 -17.93 37.99
N THR A 565 14.60 -17.99 38.44
CA THR A 565 15.29 -19.27 38.69
C THR A 565 16.12 -19.17 39.96
N ALA A 566 15.94 -20.14 40.87
CA ALA A 566 16.82 -20.34 42.03
C ALA A 566 17.14 -19.07 42.86
N GLY A 567 16.15 -18.23 43.13
CA GLY A 567 16.32 -16.97 43.88
C GLY A 567 16.76 -15.77 43.05
N GLU A 568 17.03 -15.96 41.76
CA GLU A 568 17.33 -14.86 40.84
C GLU A 568 16.11 -14.49 39.99
N THR A 569 15.91 -13.18 39.81
CA THR A 569 14.90 -12.63 38.89
C THR A 569 15.59 -11.88 37.77
N THR A 570 15.35 -12.29 36.52
CA THR A 570 15.88 -11.58 35.36
C THR A 570 14.85 -10.67 34.73
N LEU A 571 15.19 -9.39 34.62
CA LEU A 571 14.43 -8.35 33.94
C LEU A 571 15.00 -8.09 32.54
N ALA A 572 14.13 -7.86 31.57
CA ALA A 572 14.49 -7.16 30.33
C ALA A 572 13.94 -5.73 30.37
N LEU A 573 14.85 -4.78 30.20
CA LEU A 573 14.58 -3.37 30.04
C LEU A 573 14.83 -2.99 28.59
N ALA A 574 13.98 -2.14 28.01
CA ALA A 574 14.20 -1.64 26.67
C ALA A 574 13.95 -0.14 26.56
N TYR A 575 14.84 0.49 25.79
CA TYR A 575 14.79 1.88 25.36
C TYR A 575 14.80 1.89 23.82
N PRO A 576 13.67 1.52 23.16
CA PRO A 576 13.67 1.27 21.71
C PRO A 576 14.05 2.50 20.89
N ALA A 577 13.77 3.71 21.40
CA ALA A 577 14.13 4.98 20.76
C ALA A 577 15.66 5.18 20.72
N GLU A 578 16.37 4.67 21.72
CA GLU A 578 17.83 4.75 21.83
C GLU A 578 18.52 3.53 21.21
N GLY A 579 17.77 2.49 20.86
CA GLY A 579 18.31 1.20 20.41
C GLY A 579 19.07 0.45 21.51
N THR A 580 18.74 0.72 22.77
CA THR A 580 19.40 0.14 23.95
C THR A 580 18.49 -0.87 24.64
N TYR A 581 19.04 -2.06 24.92
CA TYR A 581 18.32 -3.15 25.57
C TYR A 581 19.18 -3.73 26.68
N VAL A 582 18.62 -3.87 27.88
CA VAL A 582 19.36 -4.29 29.07
C VAL A 582 18.70 -5.52 29.66
N ARG A 583 19.50 -6.55 29.94
CA ARG A 583 19.09 -7.70 30.75
C ARG A 583 19.73 -7.57 32.13
N LEU A 584 18.93 -7.41 33.17
CA LEU A 584 19.40 -7.32 34.55
C LEU A 584 18.98 -8.57 35.31
N THR A 585 19.95 -9.25 35.94
CA THR A 585 19.68 -10.35 36.87
C THR A 585 19.82 -9.82 38.28
N LEU A 586 18.77 -10.01 39.08
CA LEU A 586 18.67 -9.57 40.46
C LEU A 586 18.78 -10.77 41.39
N ASP A 587 19.46 -10.63 42.52
CA ASP A 587 19.43 -11.61 43.61
C ASP A 587 18.17 -11.47 44.49
N ASP A 588 18.05 -12.32 45.52
CA ASP A 588 16.93 -12.30 46.49
C ASP A 588 16.79 -10.97 47.28
N HIS A 589 17.80 -10.09 47.22
CA HIS A 589 17.79 -8.77 47.86
C HIS A 589 17.60 -7.64 46.85
N ASP A 590 17.11 -7.96 45.65
CA ASP A 590 16.96 -7.05 44.50
C ASP A 590 18.28 -6.44 44.01
N ARG A 591 19.45 -6.92 44.43
CA ARG A 591 20.75 -6.36 43.99
C ARG A 591 21.12 -6.91 42.62
N ILE A 592 21.73 -6.07 41.77
CA ILE A 592 22.11 -6.44 40.41
C ILE A 592 23.35 -7.33 40.43
N VAL A 593 23.21 -8.63 40.18
CA VAL A 593 24.35 -9.57 40.12
C VAL A 593 24.92 -9.73 38.71
N ARG A 594 24.11 -9.47 37.67
CA ARG A 594 24.54 -9.55 36.27
C ARG A 594 23.81 -8.54 35.39
N GLU A 595 24.54 -7.94 34.47
CA GLU A 595 24.00 -7.08 33.42
C GLU A 595 24.50 -7.52 32.04
N VAL A 596 23.60 -7.55 31.07
CA VAL A 596 23.94 -7.60 29.65
C VAL A 596 23.27 -6.42 28.96
N LEU A 597 24.07 -5.45 28.51
CA LEU A 597 23.60 -4.24 27.84
C LEU A 597 23.97 -4.31 26.36
N ALA A 598 22.95 -4.42 25.50
CA ALA A 598 23.08 -4.32 24.06
C ALA A 598 22.76 -2.89 23.62
N ALA A 599 23.80 -2.12 23.32
CA ALA A 599 23.70 -0.77 22.75
C ALA A 599 23.85 -0.82 21.22
N PRO A 600 23.52 0.27 20.49
CA PRO A 600 23.58 0.31 19.03
C PRO A 600 24.94 -0.08 18.43
N HIS A 601 26.05 0.16 19.15
CA HIS A 601 27.42 -0.04 18.64
C HIS A 601 28.28 -1.03 19.44
N HIS A 602 27.88 -1.42 20.64
CA HIS A 602 28.64 -2.34 21.48
C HIS A 602 27.72 -3.20 22.35
N LEU A 603 28.26 -4.30 22.86
CA LEU A 603 27.64 -5.19 23.83
C LEU A 603 28.51 -5.17 25.09
N VAL A 604 27.91 -4.81 26.23
CA VAL A 604 28.55 -4.82 27.54
C VAL A 604 28.01 -5.99 28.35
N THR A 605 28.89 -6.75 28.97
CA THR A 605 28.53 -7.82 29.90
C THR A 605 29.20 -7.52 31.22
N ARG A 606 28.42 -7.45 32.31
CA ARG A 606 28.93 -7.18 33.66
C ARG A 606 28.49 -8.27 34.62
N THR A 607 29.41 -8.69 35.47
CA THR A 607 29.12 -9.50 36.66
C THR A 607 29.55 -8.70 37.88
N LEU A 608 28.67 -8.61 38.86
CA LEU A 608 28.89 -7.83 40.07
C LEU A 608 29.08 -8.78 41.24
N ILE A 609 30.15 -8.55 42.01
CA ILE A 609 30.47 -9.32 43.21
C ILE A 609 30.41 -8.37 44.40
N TYR A 610 29.65 -8.77 45.42
CA TYR A 610 29.53 -8.03 46.67
C TYR A 610 30.47 -8.67 47.70
N PRO A 611 31.57 -8.01 48.09
CA PRO A 611 32.46 -8.55 49.11
C PRO A 611 31.72 -8.65 50.45
N GLU A 612 31.93 -9.75 51.17
CA GLU A 612 31.44 -9.89 52.55
C GLU A 612 32.07 -8.82 53.43
N ALA A 613 31.30 -8.30 54.39
CA ALA A 613 31.84 -7.41 55.40
C ALA A 613 32.96 -8.16 56.14
N ALA A 614 34.18 -7.63 56.11
CA ALA A 614 35.28 -8.20 56.88
C ALA A 614 34.83 -8.31 58.34
N GLU A 615 34.83 -9.52 58.90
CA GLU A 615 34.60 -9.69 60.32
C GLU A 615 35.62 -8.81 61.06
N PRO A 616 35.19 -7.97 62.01
CA PRO A 616 36.12 -7.18 62.78
C PRO A 616 37.04 -8.15 63.53
N HIS A 617 38.33 -8.15 63.17
CA HIS A 617 39.36 -8.85 63.92
C HIS A 617 39.28 -8.38 65.38
N GLU A 618 38.82 -9.27 66.27
CA GLU A 618 38.92 -9.08 67.72
C GLU A 618 40.41 -8.94 68.07
N HIS A 619 40.79 -7.77 68.57
CA HIS A 619 42.09 -7.48 69.17
C HIS A 619 41.92 -7.11 70.64
#